data_AF-G3TQI5-F1
#
_entry.id   AF-G3TQI5-F1
#
_cell.length_a   1.000
_cell.length_b   1.000
_cell.length_c   1.000
_cell.angle_alpha   90.00
_cell.angle_beta   90.00
_cell.angle_gamma   90.00
#
_symmetry.space_group_name_H-M   'P 1'
#
loop_
_entity.id
_entity.type
_entity.pdbx_description
1 polymer ?
#
loop_
_entity_poly.entity_id
_entity_poly.type
_entity_poly.pdbx_seq_one_letter_code
_entity_poly.pdbx_strand_id
1 'polypeptide(L)'
;QVHSVQFLEFSEVENQDDYYSTGAGYILTQDQQGAYIMYDEALSDLKELETELLLLASHYIEKEKSHKEGSKSRTSQDWGWAHPGVDRFPVLYDMWTWEAALLEHKHQLLDSYFEAYQHVLDPEERFALAQVITDIMHRRPRFDPSQPYFIEAYRDDCTYLSLHLQLVRSILNQHIECQREYVQRLWQEGCSDDSNKFGLPLNIICKQLISINNSSPALKNIYLLEFHPSLGLASLIPKALEHLLQESRGTCRPASASRLAQLENRVLQLALDVWLTPAKPESWYSAQLQKDLFSAKIMGDPFLVVELGLLAFKSAADEGQKQGQDSHVLLLETFSKLLELLTLRHRLIEMSLESAHLARLYKELAWEMGFEEFHLYLRPVHFEFASHKEKADQPPPIFITSLLEDSDRVDRYSPTTLVLAITEVDDNQVGKFSFYTKEAILKLLFHSGVENMQVTLACQAAQKNALMVAVQQVSFYHEPHGSCTAEVKVSLYARE
;
A
#
# COMPACT_ATOMS: atom_id res chain seq x y z
N GLN A 1 0.92 -27.59 6.36
CA GLN A 1 0.62 -26.88 5.10
C GLN A 1 -0.66 -27.50 4.56
N VAL A 2 -1.80 -26.82 4.76
CA VAL A 2 -3.08 -27.26 4.20
C VAL A 2 -3.14 -26.64 2.81
N HIS A 3 -3.23 -27.47 1.76
CA HIS A 3 -3.37 -26.97 0.39
C HIS A 3 -4.73 -26.25 0.26
N SER A 4 -4.77 -25.16 -0.51
CA SER A 4 -5.94 -24.28 -0.68
C SER A 4 -7.23 -24.98 -1.12
N VAL A 5 -7.12 -26.16 -1.74
CA VAL A 5 -8.27 -27.01 -2.10
C VAL A 5 -8.86 -27.72 -0.87
N GLN A 6 -8.02 -28.09 0.10
CA GLN A 6 -8.40 -28.81 1.33
C GLN A 6 -8.95 -27.90 2.43
N PHE A 7 -8.83 -26.56 2.31
CA PHE A 7 -9.40 -25.66 3.31
C PHE A 7 -10.95 -25.61 3.23
N LEU A 8 -11.51 -25.94 2.07
CA LEU A 8 -12.96 -26.04 1.85
C LEU A 8 -13.43 -27.46 1.50
N GLU A 9 -12.54 -28.35 1.04
CA GLU A 9 -12.84 -29.79 0.91
C GLU A 9 -12.38 -30.55 2.16
N PHE A 10 -13.21 -30.56 3.21
CA PHE A 10 -13.07 -31.55 4.27
C PHE A 10 -13.52 -32.90 3.72
N SER A 11 -12.59 -33.83 3.50
CA SER A 11 -12.83 -35.15 2.90
C SER A 11 -13.77 -36.08 3.69
N GLU A 12 -14.15 -35.69 4.91
CA GLU A 12 -15.10 -36.42 5.77
C GLU A 12 -16.50 -35.78 5.80
N VAL A 13 -16.67 -34.60 5.18
CA VAL A 13 -17.94 -33.90 5.05
C VAL A 13 -18.33 -33.98 3.58
N GLU A 14 -19.32 -34.82 3.23
CA GLU A 14 -20.01 -34.66 1.95
C GLU A 14 -20.43 -33.19 1.87
N ASN A 15 -19.94 -32.46 0.86
CA ASN A 15 -20.27 -31.05 0.67
C ASN A 15 -21.78 -30.96 0.39
N GLN A 16 -22.58 -30.88 1.46
CA GLN A 16 -23.99 -30.65 1.36
C GLN A 16 -24.12 -29.17 1.08
N ASP A 17 -24.35 -28.80 -0.18
CA ASP A 17 -24.49 -27.40 -0.57
C ASP A 17 -25.58 -26.73 0.30
N ASP A 18 -25.16 -25.98 1.31
CA ASP A 18 -26.04 -25.16 2.13
C ASP A 18 -26.49 -23.95 1.29
N TYR A 19 -27.78 -23.67 1.30
CA TYR A 19 -28.36 -22.56 0.56
C TYR A 19 -28.49 -21.33 1.48
N TYR A 20 -27.97 -20.19 1.02
CA TYR A 20 -28.10 -18.93 1.75
C TYR A 20 -29.20 -18.07 1.12
N SER A 21 -30.11 -17.57 1.94
CA SER A 21 -31.16 -16.64 1.53
C SER A 21 -31.19 -15.42 2.44
N THR A 22 -31.49 -14.26 1.88
CA THR A 22 -31.59 -13.01 2.65
C THR A 22 -33.06 -12.72 2.95
N GLY A 23 -33.44 -12.73 4.23
CA GLY A 23 -34.80 -12.44 4.68
C GLY A 23 -34.82 -11.37 5.77
N ALA A 24 -35.54 -10.27 5.55
CA ALA A 24 -35.65 -9.15 6.51
C ALA A 24 -34.30 -8.59 7.03
N GLY A 25 -33.25 -8.66 6.22
CA GLY A 25 -31.90 -8.22 6.59
C GLY A 25 -31.03 -9.30 7.27
N TYR A 26 -31.55 -10.51 7.46
CA TYR A 26 -30.81 -11.64 8.04
C TYR A 26 -30.39 -12.62 6.95
N ILE A 27 -29.21 -13.22 7.11
CA ILE A 27 -28.76 -14.37 6.32
C ILE A 27 -29.34 -15.62 6.95
N LEU A 28 -30.14 -16.35 6.18
CA LEU A 28 -30.76 -17.60 6.57
C LEU A 28 -30.07 -18.73 5.83
N THR A 29 -29.44 -19.63 6.58
CA THR A 29 -28.85 -20.86 6.04
C THR A 29 -29.93 -21.93 5.98
N GLN A 30 -30.04 -22.59 4.84
CA GLN A 30 -30.95 -23.70 4.60
C GLN A 30 -30.15 -24.94 4.24
N ASP A 31 -30.55 -26.08 4.80
CA ASP A 31 -30.04 -27.37 4.35
C ASP A 31 -30.58 -27.72 2.95
N GLN A 32 -30.15 -28.85 2.41
CA GLN A 32 -30.61 -29.36 1.11
C GLN A 32 -32.13 -29.62 1.03
N GLN A 33 -32.80 -29.74 2.17
CA GLN A 33 -34.24 -29.97 2.28
C GLN A 33 -35.02 -28.65 2.41
N GLY A 34 -34.32 -27.51 2.43
CA GLY A 34 -34.89 -26.18 2.61
C GLY A 34 -35.23 -25.83 4.06
N ALA A 35 -34.78 -26.63 5.03
CA ALA A 35 -34.97 -26.35 6.45
C ALA A 35 -33.92 -25.35 6.93
N TYR A 36 -34.35 -24.35 7.70
CA TYR A 36 -33.42 -23.37 8.28
C TYR A 36 -32.57 -24.02 9.36
N ILE A 37 -31.25 -23.90 9.21
CA ILE A 37 -30.25 -24.46 10.13
C ILE A 37 -29.37 -23.36 10.72
N MET A 38 -28.81 -23.65 11.90
CA MET A 38 -27.78 -22.85 12.54
C MET A 38 -26.69 -23.79 13.00
N TYR A 39 -25.43 -23.47 12.70
CA TYR A 39 -24.30 -24.34 13.03
C TYR A 39 -24.10 -24.41 14.55
N ASP A 40 -23.86 -25.61 15.07
CA ASP A 40 -23.63 -25.84 16.50
C ASP A 40 -22.42 -25.04 17.03
N GLU A 41 -21.36 -24.90 16.22
CA GLU A 41 -20.19 -24.08 16.57
C GLU A 41 -20.55 -22.59 16.73
N ALA A 42 -21.42 -22.03 15.86
CA ALA A 42 -21.87 -20.65 16.02
C ALA A 42 -22.66 -20.44 17.32
N LEU A 43 -23.42 -21.45 17.76
CA LEU A 43 -24.09 -21.44 19.05
C LEU A 43 -23.11 -21.59 20.22
N SER A 44 -22.03 -22.35 20.05
CA SER A 44 -20.96 -22.49 21.03
C SER A 44 -20.21 -21.16 21.21
N ASP A 45 -19.77 -20.56 20.12
CA ASP A 45 -19.09 -19.25 20.09
C ASP A 45 -19.91 -18.16 20.78
N LEU A 46 -21.24 -18.14 20.56
CA LEU A 46 -22.13 -17.18 21.20
C LEU A 46 -22.19 -17.36 22.73
N LYS A 47 -22.19 -18.60 23.22
CA LYS A 47 -22.20 -18.89 24.67
C LYS A 47 -20.87 -18.52 25.33
N GLU A 48 -19.76 -18.78 24.65
CA GLU A 48 -18.43 -18.36 25.11
C GLU A 48 -18.36 -16.83 25.20
N LEU A 49 -18.80 -16.13 24.15
CA LEU A 49 -18.88 -14.68 24.11
C LEU A 49 -19.77 -14.12 25.23
N GLU A 50 -20.95 -14.68 25.46
CA GLU A 50 -21.84 -14.26 26.55
C GLU A 50 -21.13 -14.37 27.91
N THR A 51 -20.39 -15.46 28.13
CA THR A 51 -19.63 -15.67 29.36
C THR A 51 -18.53 -14.60 29.53
N GLU A 52 -17.77 -14.30 28.48
CA GLU A 52 -16.75 -13.25 28.50
C GLU A 52 -17.35 -11.86 28.76
N LEU A 53 -18.46 -11.54 28.10
CA LEU A 53 -19.13 -10.26 28.28
C LEU A 53 -19.64 -10.11 29.73
N LEU A 54 -20.24 -11.15 30.31
CA LEU A 54 -20.69 -11.10 31.70
C LEU A 54 -19.54 -10.91 32.70
N LEU A 55 -18.37 -11.49 32.45
CA LEU A 55 -17.16 -11.27 33.25
C LEU A 55 -16.71 -9.81 33.16
N LEU A 56 -16.69 -9.24 31.96
CA LEU A 56 -16.32 -7.85 31.73
C LEU A 56 -17.30 -6.89 32.41
N ALA A 57 -18.61 -7.09 32.25
CA ALA A 57 -19.63 -6.31 32.95
C ALA A 57 -19.43 -6.33 34.46
N SER A 58 -19.20 -7.52 35.01
CA SER A 58 -18.98 -7.70 36.45
C SER A 58 -17.76 -6.91 36.93
N HIS A 59 -16.65 -6.94 36.19
CA HIS A 59 -15.45 -6.17 36.51
C HIS A 59 -15.72 -4.66 36.57
N TYR A 60 -16.37 -4.08 35.56
CA TYR A 60 -16.63 -2.63 35.54
C TYR A 60 -17.66 -2.18 36.57
N ILE A 61 -18.67 -3.02 36.86
CA ILE A 61 -19.63 -2.79 37.95
C ILE A 61 -18.91 -2.78 39.30
N GLU A 62 -17.96 -3.69 39.55
CA GLU A 62 -17.17 -3.72 40.78
C GLU A 62 -16.18 -2.55 40.87
N LYS A 63 -15.52 -2.21 39.78
CA LYS A 63 -14.62 -1.05 39.70
C LYS A 63 -15.35 0.24 40.10
N GLU A 64 -16.54 0.48 39.58
CA GLU A 64 -17.33 1.66 39.92
C GLU A 64 -17.78 1.66 41.41
N LYS A 65 -18.10 0.50 41.97
CA LYS A 65 -18.42 0.36 43.41
C LYS A 65 -17.23 0.74 44.29
N SER A 66 -16.02 0.27 43.97
CA SER A 66 -14.80 0.57 44.72
C SER A 66 -14.46 2.07 44.72
N HIS A 67 -14.70 2.76 43.60
CA HIS A 67 -14.53 4.22 43.51
C HIS A 67 -15.55 5.00 44.36
N LYS A 68 -16.79 4.51 44.48
CA LYS A 68 -17.84 5.16 45.29
C LYS A 68 -17.64 4.97 46.80
N GLU A 69 -17.11 3.84 47.25
CA GLU A 69 -16.79 3.58 48.66
C GLU A 69 -15.60 4.41 49.17
N GLY A 70 -14.63 4.75 48.31
CA GLY A 70 -13.51 5.65 48.66
C GLY A 70 -13.91 7.13 48.85
N SER A 71 -15.11 7.53 48.42
CA SER A 71 -15.57 8.93 48.41
C SER A 71 -16.64 9.23 49.47
N LYS A 72 -17.12 8.22 50.21
CA LYS A 72 -18.13 8.42 51.27
C LYS A 72 -17.69 7.75 52.58
N SER A 73 -17.67 8.56 53.63
CA SER A 73 -17.41 8.19 55.02
C SER A 73 -18.21 6.96 55.47
N ARG A 74 -17.54 6.09 56.23
CA ARG A 74 -18.09 4.98 57.01
C ARG A 74 -19.45 5.30 57.64
N THR A 75 -20.50 4.61 57.20
CA THR A 75 -21.60 4.19 58.07
C THR A 75 -22.04 2.79 57.69
N SER A 76 -22.02 1.92 58.69
CA SER A 76 -22.42 0.51 58.70
C SER A 76 -23.89 0.30 58.35
N GLN A 77 -24.22 -0.72 57.54
CA GLN A 77 -25.04 -1.89 57.90
C GLN A 77 -25.57 -2.64 56.66
N ASP A 78 -25.61 -3.96 56.79
CA ASP A 78 -26.34 -4.96 55.99
C ASP A 78 -25.92 -5.24 54.54
N TRP A 79 -25.09 -6.28 54.40
CA TRP A 79 -24.70 -6.96 53.16
C TRP A 79 -25.84 -7.85 52.61
N GLY A 80 -26.92 -7.22 52.16
CA GLY A 80 -27.87 -7.85 51.24
C GLY A 80 -27.32 -7.78 49.82
N TRP A 81 -27.31 -8.91 49.10
CA TRP A 81 -26.73 -9.14 47.76
C TRP A 81 -27.26 -8.26 46.60
N ALA A 82 -27.95 -7.17 46.90
CA ALA A 82 -28.48 -6.17 45.96
C ALA A 82 -28.05 -4.77 46.40
N HIS A 83 -26.78 -4.41 46.20
CA HIS A 83 -26.32 -3.03 46.40
C HIS A 83 -26.86 -2.12 45.26
N PRO A 84 -27.52 -0.98 45.56
CA PRO A 84 -28.29 -0.16 44.61
C PRO A 84 -27.45 0.86 43.80
N GLY A 85 -26.13 0.71 43.74
CA GLY A 85 -25.23 1.77 43.28
C GLY A 85 -25.02 1.90 41.77
N VAL A 86 -25.28 0.84 40.99
CA VAL A 86 -25.06 0.76 39.54
C VAL A 86 -26.23 0.00 38.91
N ASP A 87 -26.94 0.63 37.98
CA ASP A 87 -27.98 -0.03 37.20
C ASP A 87 -27.32 -1.01 36.22
N ARG A 88 -27.70 -2.28 36.30
CA ARG A 88 -27.10 -3.35 35.51
C ARG A 88 -27.68 -3.42 34.10
N PHE A 89 -28.91 -2.91 33.90
CA PHE A 89 -29.57 -2.94 32.60
C PHE A 89 -28.83 -2.09 31.55
N PRO A 90 -28.41 -0.83 31.84
CA PRO A 90 -27.61 -0.03 30.92
C PRO A 90 -26.28 -0.69 30.56
N VAL A 91 -25.60 -1.33 31.52
CA VAL A 91 -24.33 -2.01 31.26
C VAL A 91 -24.53 -3.14 30.25
N LEU A 92 -25.51 -4.03 30.48
CA LEU A 92 -25.82 -5.12 29.55
C LEU A 92 -26.29 -4.61 28.19
N TYR A 93 -27.08 -3.54 28.17
CA TYR A 93 -27.54 -2.91 26.94
C TYR A 93 -26.38 -2.35 26.12
N ASP A 94 -25.45 -1.64 26.76
CA ASP A 94 -24.24 -1.12 26.12
C ASP A 94 -23.41 -2.26 25.53
N MET A 95 -23.20 -3.36 26.28
CA MET A 95 -22.42 -4.50 25.79
C MET A 95 -22.97 -5.08 24.49
N TRP A 96 -24.25 -5.44 24.48
CA TRP A 96 -24.87 -6.03 23.30
C TRP A 96 -24.97 -5.04 22.14
N THR A 97 -25.20 -3.76 22.43
CA THR A 97 -25.23 -2.71 21.39
C THR A 97 -23.87 -2.57 20.73
N TRP A 98 -22.79 -2.52 21.50
CA TRP A 98 -21.43 -2.37 20.95
C TRP A 98 -20.89 -3.65 20.32
N GLU A 99 -21.26 -4.83 20.82
CA GLU A 99 -20.92 -6.11 20.16
C GLU A 99 -21.62 -6.24 18.82
N ALA A 100 -22.92 -5.91 18.74
CA ALA A 100 -23.64 -5.87 17.47
C ALA A 100 -23.02 -4.86 16.49
N ALA A 101 -22.65 -3.67 16.98
CA ALA A 101 -21.96 -2.67 16.15
C ALA A 101 -20.61 -3.19 15.62
N LEU A 102 -19.82 -3.88 16.45
CA LEU A 102 -18.55 -4.46 16.03
C LEU A 102 -18.74 -5.52 14.93
N LEU A 103 -19.72 -6.41 15.10
CA LEU A 103 -20.04 -7.46 14.13
C LEU A 103 -20.48 -6.86 12.78
N GLU A 104 -21.26 -5.79 12.80
CA GLU A 104 -21.66 -5.06 11.58
C GLU A 104 -20.44 -4.48 10.84
N HIS A 105 -19.50 -3.84 11.55
CA HIS A 105 -18.28 -3.31 10.94
C HIS A 105 -17.37 -4.41 10.39
N LYS A 106 -17.28 -5.56 11.08
CA LYS A 106 -16.57 -6.74 10.58
C LYS A 106 -17.22 -7.25 9.30
N HIS A 107 -18.53 -7.44 9.30
CA HIS A 107 -19.28 -7.93 8.15
C HIS A 107 -19.01 -7.09 6.90
N GLN A 108 -19.10 -5.76 7.00
CA GLN A 108 -18.83 -4.86 5.88
C GLN A 108 -17.40 -4.98 5.31
N LEU A 109 -16.41 -5.17 6.19
CA LEU A 109 -15.02 -5.37 5.78
C LEU A 109 -14.80 -6.75 5.16
N LEU A 110 -15.41 -7.78 5.74
CA LEU A 110 -15.36 -9.15 5.23
C LEU A 110 -15.97 -9.25 3.85
N ASP A 111 -17.10 -8.59 3.60
CA ASP A 111 -17.72 -8.55 2.27
C ASP A 111 -16.76 -8.02 1.20
N SER A 112 -15.98 -6.98 1.52
CA SER A 112 -15.01 -6.39 0.58
C SER A 112 -13.88 -7.37 0.23
N TYR A 113 -13.36 -8.10 1.24
CA TYR A 113 -12.32 -9.11 1.02
C TYR A 113 -12.86 -10.39 0.37
N PHE A 114 -14.11 -10.74 0.65
CA PHE A 114 -14.78 -11.90 0.06
C PHE A 114 -15.08 -11.70 -1.42
N GLU A 115 -15.56 -10.51 -1.81
CA GLU A 115 -15.70 -10.14 -3.22
C GLU A 115 -14.34 -10.20 -3.93
N ALA A 116 -13.27 -9.69 -3.32
CA ALA A 116 -11.92 -9.83 -3.86
C ALA A 116 -11.50 -11.30 -4.02
N TYR A 117 -11.76 -12.14 -3.01
CA TYR A 117 -11.45 -13.57 -3.01
C TYR A 117 -12.11 -14.33 -4.16
N GLN A 118 -13.33 -13.96 -4.55
CA GLN A 118 -14.06 -14.57 -5.67
C GLN A 118 -13.43 -14.28 -7.04
N HIS A 119 -12.62 -13.22 -7.16
CA HIS A 119 -11.90 -12.87 -8.39
C HIS A 119 -10.53 -13.55 -8.54
N VAL A 120 -10.00 -14.16 -7.47
CA VAL A 120 -8.65 -14.73 -7.47
C VAL A 120 -8.62 -16.13 -8.05
N LEU A 121 -7.74 -16.32 -9.03
CA LEU A 121 -7.46 -17.62 -9.64
C LEU A 121 -6.24 -18.31 -9.02
N ASP A 122 -5.29 -17.53 -8.48
CA ASP A 122 -4.06 -18.05 -7.91
C ASP A 122 -4.29 -18.69 -6.52
N PRO A 123 -3.87 -19.95 -6.29
CA PRO A 123 -4.04 -20.64 -5.02
C PRO A 123 -3.37 -19.96 -3.81
N GLU A 124 -2.20 -19.33 -3.99
CA GLU A 124 -1.44 -18.72 -2.90
C GLU A 124 -2.06 -17.39 -2.48
N GLU A 125 -2.43 -16.56 -3.45
CA GLU A 125 -3.17 -15.32 -3.21
C GLU A 125 -4.53 -15.61 -2.56
N ARG A 126 -5.22 -16.65 -3.02
CA ARG A 126 -6.51 -17.08 -2.47
C ARG A 126 -6.37 -17.53 -1.02
N PHE A 127 -5.34 -18.30 -0.69
CA PHE A 127 -5.04 -18.69 0.69
C PHE A 127 -4.69 -17.47 1.56
N ALA A 128 -3.89 -16.54 1.04
CA ALA A 128 -3.53 -15.32 1.75
C ALA A 128 -4.76 -14.45 2.07
N LEU A 129 -5.72 -14.34 1.16
CA LEU A 129 -6.99 -13.66 1.43
C LEU A 129 -7.86 -14.40 2.44
N ALA A 130 -7.93 -15.74 2.37
CA ALA A 130 -8.65 -16.54 3.36
C ALA A 130 -8.09 -16.34 4.78
N GLN A 131 -6.76 -16.24 4.91
CA GLN A 131 -6.13 -15.90 6.19
C GLN A 131 -6.58 -14.52 6.68
N VAL A 132 -6.57 -13.49 5.83
CA VAL A 132 -7.02 -12.13 6.19
C VAL A 132 -8.48 -12.13 6.65
N ILE A 133 -9.36 -12.83 5.92
CA ILE A 133 -10.77 -13.01 6.28
C ILE A 133 -10.88 -13.64 7.68
N THR A 134 -10.13 -14.72 7.92
CA THR A 134 -10.12 -15.44 9.22
C THR A 134 -9.60 -14.54 10.35
N ASP A 135 -8.55 -13.76 10.11
CA ASP A 135 -7.98 -12.84 11.10
C ASP A 135 -8.98 -11.74 11.50
N ILE A 136 -9.73 -11.21 10.52
CA ILE A 136 -10.79 -10.21 10.77
C ILE A 136 -11.94 -10.85 11.55
N MET A 137 -12.35 -12.07 11.19
CA MET A 137 -13.37 -12.82 11.93
C MET A 137 -12.97 -13.04 13.39
N HIS A 138 -11.71 -13.41 13.64
CA HIS A 138 -11.20 -13.69 14.99
C HIS A 138 -10.94 -12.43 15.85
N ARG A 139 -10.80 -11.25 15.25
CA ARG A 139 -10.47 -10.00 15.99
C ARG A 139 -11.45 -9.71 17.13
N ARG A 140 -10.99 -9.47 18.34
CA ARG A 140 -11.82 -9.05 19.49
C ARG A 140 -11.41 -7.67 20.03
N PRO A 141 -12.32 -6.94 20.70
CA PRO A 141 -11.96 -5.70 21.36
C PRO A 141 -10.86 -5.90 22.40
N ARG A 142 -9.87 -5.01 22.40
CA ARG A 142 -8.78 -5.09 23.39
C ARG A 142 -9.10 -4.28 24.63
N PHE A 143 -9.69 -4.94 25.61
CA PHE A 143 -10.07 -4.31 26.87
C PHE A 143 -8.83 -3.88 27.69
N ASP A 144 -8.86 -2.64 28.17
CA ASP A 144 -7.84 -2.07 29.04
C ASP A 144 -8.46 -1.76 30.42
N PRO A 145 -8.09 -2.51 31.48
CA PRO A 145 -8.61 -2.28 32.82
C PRO A 145 -8.30 -0.88 33.39
N SER A 146 -7.32 -0.16 32.83
CA SER A 146 -7.03 1.22 33.23
C SER A 146 -8.12 2.20 32.79
N GLN A 147 -8.83 1.90 31.70
CA GLN A 147 -9.86 2.77 31.14
C GLN A 147 -11.10 2.83 32.06
N PRO A 148 -11.81 3.96 32.11
CA PRO A 148 -12.96 4.13 32.99
C PRO A 148 -14.11 3.18 32.63
N TYR A 149 -14.28 2.84 31.36
CA TYR A 149 -15.35 1.98 30.87
C TYR A 149 -14.92 1.19 29.62
N PHE A 150 -15.53 0.03 29.37
CA PHE A 150 -15.15 -0.88 28.27
C PHE A 150 -15.52 -0.37 26.87
N ILE A 151 -16.46 0.58 26.76
CA ILE A 151 -16.91 1.14 25.48
C ILE A 151 -15.75 1.70 24.66
N GLU A 152 -14.74 2.28 25.31
CA GLU A 152 -13.60 2.87 24.59
C GLU A 152 -12.83 1.82 23.78
N ALA A 153 -12.71 0.58 24.26
CA ALA A 153 -12.10 -0.51 23.49
C ALA A 153 -12.93 -0.85 22.23
N TYR A 154 -14.25 -0.90 22.37
CA TYR A 154 -15.15 -1.09 21.22
C TYR A 154 -15.07 0.06 20.22
N ARG A 155 -15.02 1.31 20.70
CA ARG A 155 -14.89 2.49 19.83
C ARG A 155 -13.58 2.47 19.06
N ASP A 156 -12.48 2.14 19.72
CA ASP A 156 -11.17 2.05 19.10
C ASP A 156 -11.18 0.97 18.00
N ASP A 157 -11.69 -0.24 18.27
CA ASP A 157 -11.70 -1.33 17.30
C ASP A 157 -12.77 -1.16 16.18
N CYS A 158 -13.92 -0.55 16.45
CA CYS A 158 -14.87 -0.16 15.40
C CYS A 158 -14.29 0.92 14.47
N THR A 159 -13.55 1.88 15.04
CA THR A 159 -12.84 2.91 14.25
C THR A 159 -11.79 2.27 13.35
N TYR A 160 -11.01 1.32 13.89
CA TYR A 160 -10.05 0.53 13.12
C TYR A 160 -10.73 -0.13 11.90
N LEU A 161 -11.82 -0.87 12.13
CA LEU A 161 -12.53 -1.59 11.07
C LEU A 161 -13.10 -0.64 10.02
N SER A 162 -13.67 0.50 10.44
CA SER A 162 -14.20 1.51 9.53
C SER A 162 -13.11 2.15 8.65
N LEU A 163 -11.96 2.50 9.24
CA LEU A 163 -10.84 3.07 8.48
C LEU A 163 -10.23 2.03 7.53
N HIS A 164 -10.07 0.79 7.98
CA HIS A 164 -9.58 -0.31 7.16
C HIS A 164 -10.52 -0.57 5.97
N LEU A 165 -11.84 -0.57 6.20
CA LEU A 165 -12.86 -0.68 5.16
C LEU A 165 -12.72 0.43 4.11
N GLN A 166 -12.59 1.69 4.53
CA GLN A 166 -12.45 2.82 3.61
C GLN A 166 -11.18 2.69 2.75
N LEU A 167 -10.07 2.30 3.35
CA LEU A 167 -8.81 2.08 2.64
C LEU A 167 -8.93 0.94 1.62
N VAL A 168 -9.43 -0.23 2.05
CA VAL A 168 -9.58 -1.39 1.17
C VAL A 168 -10.54 -1.10 0.02
N ARG A 169 -11.73 -0.56 0.31
CA ARG A 169 -12.71 -0.23 -0.74
C ARG A 169 -12.15 0.76 -1.74
N SER A 170 -11.43 1.80 -1.29
CA SER A 170 -10.88 2.81 -2.19
C SER A 170 -9.77 2.23 -3.09
N ILE A 171 -8.88 1.39 -2.56
CA ILE A 171 -7.83 0.71 -3.34
C ILE A 171 -8.43 -0.27 -4.35
N LEU A 172 -9.33 -1.16 -3.92
CA LEU A 172 -9.88 -2.21 -4.78
C LEU A 172 -10.79 -1.63 -5.87
N ASN A 173 -11.58 -0.60 -5.55
CA ASN A 173 -12.38 0.09 -6.56
C ASN A 173 -11.50 0.81 -7.60
N GLN A 174 -10.35 1.35 -7.20
CA GLN A 174 -9.39 1.94 -8.13
C GLN A 174 -8.76 0.86 -9.03
N HIS A 175 -8.42 -0.31 -8.48
CA HIS A 175 -7.92 -1.44 -9.28
C HIS A 175 -8.92 -1.90 -10.34
N ILE A 176 -10.20 -2.03 -9.97
CA ILE A 176 -11.29 -2.37 -10.90
C ILE A 176 -11.34 -1.37 -12.07
N GLU A 177 -11.31 -0.07 -11.78
CA GLU A 177 -11.34 0.96 -12.83
C GLU A 177 -10.09 0.95 -13.71
N CYS A 178 -8.90 0.88 -13.12
CA CYS A 178 -7.67 0.83 -13.90
C CYS A 178 -7.63 -0.37 -14.85
N GLN A 179 -8.12 -1.53 -14.43
CA GLN A 179 -8.24 -2.69 -15.29
C GLN A 179 -9.29 -2.51 -16.39
N ARG A 180 -10.46 -1.95 -16.07
CA ARG A 180 -11.49 -1.62 -17.07
C ARG A 180 -10.96 -0.67 -18.13
N GLU A 181 -10.30 0.42 -17.72
CA GLU A 181 -9.69 1.37 -18.64
C GLU A 181 -8.65 0.70 -19.53
N TYR A 182 -7.80 -0.18 -18.98
CA TYR A 182 -6.80 -0.91 -19.73
C TYR A 182 -7.45 -1.82 -20.80
N VAL A 183 -8.45 -2.63 -20.42
CA VAL A 183 -9.15 -3.51 -21.35
C VAL A 183 -9.89 -2.71 -22.40
N GLN A 184 -10.59 -1.63 -22.03
CA GLN A 184 -11.28 -0.75 -22.97
C GLN A 184 -10.32 -0.12 -23.99
N ARG A 185 -9.11 0.27 -23.58
CA ARG A 185 -8.08 0.79 -24.51
C ARG A 185 -7.64 -0.27 -25.52
N LEU A 186 -7.56 -1.54 -25.13
CA LEU A 186 -7.20 -2.64 -26.03
C LEU A 186 -8.32 -3.01 -27.01
N TRP A 187 -9.58 -2.85 -26.61
CA TRP A 187 -10.75 -3.26 -27.40
C TRP A 187 -11.46 -2.10 -28.12
N GLN A 188 -10.76 -1.00 -28.42
CA GLN A 188 -11.35 0.15 -29.13
C GLN A 188 -11.88 -0.23 -30.53
N GLU A 189 -13.08 0.27 -30.86
CA GLU A 189 -13.74 0.07 -32.15
C GLU A 189 -12.89 0.69 -33.28
N GLY A 190 -12.20 -0.15 -34.04
CA GLY A 190 -11.35 0.25 -35.17
C GLY A 190 -10.02 -0.50 -35.30
N CYS A 191 -9.62 -1.30 -34.30
CA CYS A 191 -8.24 -1.82 -34.24
C CYS A 191 -7.97 -3.26 -34.73
N SER A 192 -8.92 -4.07 -35.22
CA SER A 192 -8.52 -5.41 -35.71
C SER A 192 -9.52 -6.24 -36.52
N ASP A 193 -9.04 -6.75 -37.66
CA ASP A 193 -9.38 -8.06 -38.23
C ASP A 193 -9.19 -9.16 -37.18
N ASP A 194 -9.99 -10.23 -37.22
CA ASP A 194 -10.03 -11.28 -36.18
C ASP A 194 -8.68 -11.94 -35.85
N SER A 195 -7.67 -11.86 -36.72
CA SER A 195 -6.31 -12.38 -36.50
C SER A 195 -5.50 -11.62 -35.45
N ASN A 196 -5.82 -10.35 -35.18
CA ASN A 196 -5.07 -9.47 -34.27
C ASN A 196 -5.58 -9.52 -32.81
N LYS A 197 -6.51 -10.44 -32.50
CA LYS A 197 -7.12 -10.59 -31.16
C LYS A 197 -6.43 -11.66 -30.30
N PHE A 198 -5.52 -12.44 -30.88
CA PHE A 198 -4.83 -13.52 -30.17
C PHE A 198 -3.87 -12.97 -29.11
N GLY A 199 -3.98 -13.46 -27.88
CA GLY A 199 -3.13 -13.05 -26.75
C GLY A 199 -3.60 -11.80 -26.00
N LEU A 200 -4.68 -11.14 -26.43
CA LEU A 200 -5.30 -10.04 -25.69
C LEU A 200 -6.16 -10.56 -24.52
N PRO A 201 -6.29 -9.80 -23.41
CA PRO A 201 -7.23 -10.12 -22.35
C PRO A 201 -8.66 -10.13 -22.88
N LEU A 202 -9.54 -10.94 -22.27
CA LEU A 202 -10.94 -11.05 -22.67
C LEU A 202 -11.65 -9.69 -22.63
N ASN A 203 -12.47 -9.40 -23.64
CA ASN A 203 -13.26 -8.18 -23.66
C ASN A 203 -14.34 -8.21 -22.57
N ILE A 204 -14.61 -7.04 -21.97
CA ILE A 204 -15.65 -6.89 -20.95
C ILE A 204 -17.00 -6.70 -21.65
N ILE A 205 -17.94 -7.60 -21.38
CA ILE A 205 -19.30 -7.53 -21.94
C ILE A 205 -20.15 -6.63 -21.06
N CYS A 206 -20.24 -5.35 -21.42
CA CYS A 206 -20.96 -4.31 -20.69
C CYS A 206 -22.51 -4.41 -20.81
N LYS A 207 -23.11 -5.55 -20.43
CA LYS A 207 -24.58 -5.76 -20.53
C LYS A 207 -25.32 -5.49 -19.23
N GLN A 208 -25.00 -6.25 -18.18
CA GLN A 208 -25.70 -6.19 -16.90
C GLN A 208 -24.70 -6.17 -15.77
N LEU A 209 -24.81 -5.16 -14.92
CA LEU A 209 -24.07 -5.07 -13.68
C LEU A 209 -24.73 -5.99 -12.65
N ILE A 210 -23.91 -6.74 -11.93
CA ILE A 210 -24.28 -7.61 -10.83
C ILE A 210 -23.55 -7.18 -9.56
N SER A 211 -24.21 -7.37 -8.42
CA SER A 211 -23.57 -7.40 -7.11
C SER A 211 -23.25 -8.86 -6.82
N ILE A 212 -22.01 -9.16 -6.42
CA ILE A 212 -21.66 -10.53 -6.06
C ILE A 212 -22.24 -10.89 -4.70
N ASN A 213 -22.43 -9.90 -3.83
CA ASN A 213 -23.09 -10.06 -2.54
C ASN A 213 -24.61 -9.83 -2.64
N ASN A 214 -25.38 -10.62 -1.87
CA ASN A 214 -26.84 -10.68 -1.90
C ASN A 214 -27.54 -9.54 -1.12
N SER A 215 -26.84 -8.84 -0.24
CA SER A 215 -27.39 -7.78 0.62
C SER A 215 -27.13 -6.37 0.03
N SER A 216 -25.87 -6.05 -0.21
CA SER A 216 -25.42 -4.81 -0.86
C SER A 216 -24.01 -4.97 -1.42
N PRO A 217 -23.67 -4.33 -2.55
CA PRO A 217 -22.33 -4.44 -3.13
C PRO A 217 -21.29 -3.78 -2.22
N ALA A 218 -20.28 -4.53 -1.80
CA ALA A 218 -19.20 -4.01 -0.98
C ALA A 218 -18.19 -3.24 -1.84
N LEU A 219 -17.82 -3.77 -3.00
CA LEU A 219 -17.04 -3.09 -4.02
C LEU A 219 -17.93 -2.55 -5.14
N LYS A 220 -17.33 -2.00 -6.19
CA LYS A 220 -18.04 -1.60 -7.39
C LYS A 220 -18.71 -2.81 -8.04
N ASN A 221 -19.96 -2.60 -8.48
CA ASN A 221 -20.67 -3.60 -9.27
C ASN A 221 -19.85 -4.02 -10.49
N ILE A 222 -19.84 -5.32 -10.77
CA ILE A 222 -19.09 -5.95 -11.86
C ILE A 222 -20.05 -6.45 -12.94
N TYR A 223 -19.55 -6.70 -14.15
CA TYR A 223 -20.31 -7.44 -15.16
C TYR A 223 -20.23 -8.95 -14.92
N LEU A 224 -21.24 -9.70 -15.37
CA LEU A 224 -21.39 -11.14 -15.09
C LEU A 224 -20.14 -12.01 -15.43
N LEU A 225 -19.36 -11.62 -16.44
CA LEU A 225 -18.16 -12.35 -16.88
C LEU A 225 -16.89 -11.52 -16.71
N GLU A 226 -16.94 -10.50 -15.86
CA GLU A 226 -15.81 -9.64 -15.54
C GLU A 226 -15.01 -10.23 -14.37
N PHE A 227 -13.71 -10.40 -14.58
CA PHE A 227 -12.79 -10.91 -13.58
C PHE A 227 -11.63 -9.96 -13.39
N HIS A 228 -11.25 -9.73 -12.13
CA HIS A 228 -10.15 -8.84 -11.77
C HIS A 228 -9.09 -9.56 -10.93
N PRO A 229 -8.15 -10.31 -11.56
CA PRO A 229 -7.15 -11.08 -10.83
C PRO A 229 -6.27 -10.25 -9.89
N SER A 230 -6.04 -8.96 -10.18
CA SER A 230 -5.22 -8.09 -9.32
C SER A 230 -5.86 -7.80 -7.96
N LEU A 231 -7.11 -8.18 -7.73
CA LEU A 231 -7.73 -8.10 -6.41
C LEU A 231 -7.12 -9.10 -5.42
N GLY A 232 -6.39 -10.13 -5.89
CA GLY A 232 -5.60 -11.02 -5.03
C GLY A 232 -4.52 -10.32 -4.22
N LEU A 233 -4.03 -9.19 -4.74
CA LEU A 233 -3.06 -8.34 -4.06
C LEU A 233 -3.66 -7.63 -2.82
N ALA A 234 -4.98 -7.68 -2.59
CA ALA A 234 -5.61 -7.11 -1.40
C ALA A 234 -5.03 -7.70 -0.10
N SER A 235 -4.53 -8.94 -0.14
CA SER A 235 -3.87 -9.59 1.01
C SER A 235 -2.58 -8.89 1.46
N LEU A 236 -1.98 -8.04 0.62
CA LEU A 236 -0.79 -7.25 0.96
C LEU A 236 -1.11 -6.02 1.81
N ILE A 237 -2.35 -5.51 1.76
CA ILE A 237 -2.78 -4.33 2.53
C ILE A 237 -2.57 -4.54 4.04
N PRO A 238 -3.13 -5.60 4.68
CA PRO A 238 -2.93 -5.81 6.10
C PRO A 238 -1.47 -6.11 6.46
N LYS A 239 -0.72 -6.81 5.58
CA LYS A 239 0.72 -7.07 5.81
C LYS A 239 1.54 -5.77 5.84
N ALA A 240 1.26 -4.85 4.93
CA ALA A 240 1.90 -3.55 4.91
C ALA A 240 1.54 -2.71 6.15
N LEU A 241 0.27 -2.71 6.56
CA LEU A 241 -0.19 -2.04 7.77
C LEU A 241 0.43 -2.64 9.04
N GLU A 242 0.60 -3.96 9.10
CA GLU A 242 1.26 -4.64 10.21
C GLU A 242 2.72 -4.24 10.31
N HIS A 243 3.45 -4.22 9.18
CA HIS A 243 4.83 -3.75 9.16
C HIS A 243 4.95 -2.31 9.66
N LEU A 244 4.10 -1.39 9.16
CA LEU A 244 4.08 0.00 9.61
C LEU A 244 3.78 0.13 11.11
N LEU A 245 2.88 -0.71 11.62
CA LEU A 245 2.54 -0.76 13.02
C LEU A 245 3.71 -1.29 13.87
N GLN A 246 4.44 -2.30 13.40
CA GLN A 246 5.62 -2.83 14.10
C GLN A 246 6.70 -1.75 14.24
N GLU A 247 7.01 -1.02 13.17
CA GLU A 247 7.94 0.10 13.21
C GLU A 247 7.45 1.22 14.17
N SER A 248 6.17 1.57 14.09
CA SER A 248 5.56 2.58 14.97
C SER A 248 5.59 2.16 16.45
N ARG A 249 5.43 0.86 16.75
CA ARG A 249 5.54 0.31 18.11
C ARG A 249 6.96 0.44 18.66
N GLY A 250 7.97 0.19 17.83
CA GLY A 250 9.38 0.37 18.19
C GLY A 250 9.69 1.78 18.67
N THR A 251 9.16 2.77 17.95
CA THR A 251 9.37 4.21 18.23
C THR A 251 8.49 4.72 19.37
N CYS A 252 7.19 4.42 19.38
CA CYS A 252 6.24 4.99 20.34
C CYS A 252 6.14 4.24 21.68
N ARG A 253 6.53 2.96 21.72
CA ARG A 253 6.49 2.08 22.92
C ARG A 253 5.20 2.23 23.76
N PRO A 254 4.03 1.89 23.21
CA PRO A 254 2.75 2.06 23.90
C PRO A 254 2.69 1.23 25.19
N ALA A 255 2.34 1.87 26.31
CA ALA A 255 2.36 1.26 27.64
C ALA A 255 1.07 0.47 28.00
N SER A 256 0.01 0.55 27.20
CA SER A 256 -1.26 -0.12 27.46
C SER A 256 -1.97 -0.58 26.18
N ALA A 257 -2.93 -1.49 26.31
CA ALA A 257 -3.71 -2.02 25.19
C ALA A 257 -4.52 -0.92 24.48
N SER A 258 -5.08 0.04 25.22
CA SER A 258 -5.79 1.17 24.61
C SER A 258 -4.85 2.09 23.84
N ARG A 259 -3.64 2.37 24.36
CA ARG A 259 -2.63 3.16 23.62
C ARG A 259 -2.19 2.46 22.33
N LEU A 260 -2.13 1.12 22.34
CA LEU A 260 -1.84 0.32 21.17
C LEU A 260 -2.95 0.42 20.12
N ALA A 261 -4.21 0.33 20.53
CA ALA A 261 -5.36 0.45 19.63
C ALA A 261 -5.44 1.86 18.99
N GLN A 262 -5.18 2.90 19.78
CA GLN A 262 -5.09 4.27 19.26
C GLN A 262 -3.93 4.45 18.26
N LEU A 263 -2.79 3.81 18.49
CA LEU A 263 -1.68 3.83 17.54
C LEU A 263 -2.07 3.16 16.22
N GLU A 264 -2.75 2.02 16.27
CA GLU A 264 -3.28 1.34 15.08
C GLU A 264 -4.24 2.22 14.28
N ASN A 265 -5.17 2.90 14.96
CA ASN A 265 -6.09 3.83 14.33
C ASN A 265 -5.35 4.99 13.65
N ARG A 266 -4.31 5.53 14.28
CA ARG A 266 -3.48 6.59 13.68
C ARG A 266 -2.71 6.10 12.46
N VAL A 267 -2.11 4.91 12.50
CA VAL A 267 -1.39 4.34 11.36
C VAL A 267 -2.35 4.15 10.17
N LEU A 268 -3.54 3.61 10.42
CA LEU A 268 -4.57 3.46 9.39
C LEU A 268 -5.05 4.80 8.83
N GLN A 269 -5.30 5.78 9.69
CA GLN A 269 -5.72 7.11 9.26
C GLN A 269 -4.65 7.75 8.36
N LEU A 270 -3.37 7.66 8.75
CA LEU A 270 -2.26 8.16 7.93
C LEU A 270 -2.17 7.43 6.58
N ALA A 271 -2.34 6.11 6.57
CA ALA A 271 -2.34 5.33 5.33
C ALA A 271 -3.50 5.75 4.40
N LEU A 272 -4.68 6.00 4.97
CA LEU A 272 -5.85 6.50 4.24
C LEU A 272 -5.62 7.91 3.69
N ASP A 273 -5.07 8.82 4.50
CA ASP A 273 -4.80 10.20 4.08
C ASP A 273 -3.78 10.23 2.93
N VAL A 274 -2.72 9.42 3.01
CA VAL A 274 -1.71 9.27 1.94
C VAL A 274 -2.35 8.71 0.67
N TRP A 275 -3.26 7.74 0.78
CA TRP A 275 -3.95 7.17 -0.37
C TRP A 275 -4.93 8.15 -1.02
N LEU A 276 -5.69 8.91 -0.23
CA LEU A 276 -6.67 9.88 -0.74
C LEU A 276 -6.00 11.15 -1.29
N THR A 277 -4.81 11.50 -0.80
CA THR A 277 -4.02 12.64 -1.27
C THR A 277 -2.64 12.20 -1.74
N PRO A 278 -2.56 11.40 -2.82
CA PRO A 278 -1.30 10.84 -3.25
C PRO A 278 -0.37 11.97 -3.70
N ALA A 279 0.82 12.01 -3.10
CA ALA A 279 1.90 12.84 -3.62
C ALA A 279 2.20 12.41 -5.06
N LYS A 280 2.52 13.38 -5.92
CA LYS A 280 2.98 13.14 -7.29
C LYS A 280 4.49 13.32 -7.34
N PRO A 281 5.30 12.32 -6.95
CA PRO A 281 6.75 12.45 -6.93
C PRO A 281 7.33 12.80 -8.31
N GLU A 282 6.62 12.52 -9.40
CA GLU A 282 7.01 12.95 -10.76
C GLU A 282 7.14 14.47 -10.85
N SER A 283 6.30 15.22 -10.11
CA SER A 283 6.29 16.68 -10.12
C SER A 283 7.52 17.30 -9.46
N TRP A 284 8.28 16.54 -8.67
CA TRP A 284 9.52 16.99 -8.02
C TRP A 284 10.72 16.97 -8.98
N TYR A 285 10.60 16.25 -10.10
CA TYR A 285 11.58 16.26 -11.19
C TYR A 285 11.36 17.45 -12.13
N SER A 286 12.39 17.82 -12.89
CA SER A 286 12.29 18.88 -13.90
C SER A 286 11.18 18.61 -14.94
N ALA A 287 10.59 19.68 -15.48
CA ALA A 287 9.54 19.58 -16.51
C ALA A 287 9.99 18.80 -17.76
N GLN A 288 11.30 18.83 -18.07
CA GLN A 288 11.87 18.05 -19.16
C GLN A 288 11.81 16.55 -18.87
N LEU A 289 12.19 16.11 -17.66
CA LEU A 289 12.10 14.69 -17.25
C LEU A 289 10.66 14.21 -17.14
N GLN A 290 9.73 15.06 -16.66
CA GLN A 290 8.30 14.78 -16.68
C GLN A 290 7.79 14.43 -18.08
N LYS A 291 8.26 15.19 -19.08
CA LYS A 291 7.89 14.96 -20.49
C LYS A 291 8.61 13.75 -21.10
N ASP A 292 9.90 13.61 -20.84
CA ASP A 292 10.76 12.64 -21.53
C ASP A 292 10.70 11.23 -20.94
N LEU A 293 10.59 11.09 -19.61
CA LEU A 293 10.56 9.80 -18.93
C LEU A 293 9.14 9.42 -18.52
N PHE A 294 8.46 10.29 -17.74
CA PHE A 294 7.21 9.95 -17.06
C PHE A 294 5.97 9.98 -17.97
N SER A 295 6.03 10.68 -19.11
CA SER A 295 4.91 10.75 -20.04
C SER A 295 4.54 9.38 -20.62
N ALA A 296 3.28 8.96 -20.43
CA ALA A 296 2.74 7.74 -21.01
C ALA A 296 2.21 7.90 -22.46
N LYS A 297 2.46 9.04 -23.12
CA LYS A 297 1.82 9.40 -24.39
C LYS A 297 1.98 8.36 -25.50
N ILE A 298 3.18 7.83 -25.68
CA ILE A 298 3.47 6.82 -26.71
C ILE A 298 3.61 5.44 -26.06
N MET A 299 4.46 5.33 -25.06
CA MET A 299 4.75 4.05 -24.39
C MET A 299 3.59 3.51 -23.53
N GLY A 300 2.54 4.31 -23.31
CA GLY A 300 1.32 3.87 -22.62
C GLY A 300 0.23 3.33 -23.54
N ASP A 301 0.41 3.42 -24.87
CA ASP A 301 -0.50 2.85 -25.86
C ASP A 301 0.15 1.61 -26.52
N PRO A 302 -0.36 0.40 -26.23
CA PRO A 302 0.17 -0.84 -26.79
C PRO A 302 0.24 -0.86 -28.33
N PHE A 303 -0.71 -0.21 -29.01
CA PHE A 303 -0.74 -0.19 -30.47
C PHE A 303 0.37 0.68 -31.05
N LEU A 304 0.64 1.84 -30.44
CA LEU A 304 1.76 2.70 -30.83
C LEU A 304 3.10 2.02 -30.58
N VAL A 305 3.22 1.22 -29.52
CA VAL A 305 4.42 0.43 -29.22
C VAL A 305 4.64 -0.66 -30.28
N VAL A 306 3.58 -1.36 -30.71
CA VAL A 306 3.66 -2.35 -31.80
C VAL A 306 4.04 -1.67 -33.12
N GLU A 307 3.42 -0.53 -33.44
CA GLU A 307 3.76 0.26 -34.63
C GLU A 307 5.24 0.67 -34.64
N LEU A 308 5.77 1.10 -33.50
CA LEU A 308 7.19 1.42 -33.34
C LEU A 308 8.10 0.21 -33.58
N GLY A 309 7.75 -0.96 -33.03
CA GLY A 309 8.49 -2.19 -33.29
C GLY A 309 8.52 -2.57 -34.78
N LEU A 310 7.40 -2.40 -35.48
CA LEU A 310 7.31 -2.63 -36.91
C LEU A 310 8.11 -1.61 -37.73
N LEU A 311 8.09 -0.33 -37.34
CA LEU A 311 8.91 0.71 -37.98
C LEU A 311 10.40 0.45 -37.76
N ALA A 312 10.79 0.05 -36.55
CA ALA A 312 12.15 -0.31 -36.23
C ALA A 312 12.60 -1.52 -37.06
N PHE A 313 11.75 -2.55 -37.16
CA PHE A 313 12.04 -3.73 -37.96
C PHE A 313 12.21 -3.41 -39.44
N LYS A 314 11.34 -2.58 -40.02
CA LYS A 314 11.47 -2.17 -41.44
C LYS A 314 12.81 -1.47 -41.71
N SER A 315 13.19 -0.52 -40.85
CA SER A 315 14.47 0.19 -40.98
C SER A 315 15.66 -0.75 -40.81
N ALA A 316 15.58 -1.71 -39.89
CA ALA A 316 16.63 -2.72 -39.71
C ALA A 316 16.70 -3.68 -40.90
N ALA A 317 15.55 -4.07 -41.47
CA ALA A 317 15.48 -5.01 -42.59
C ALA A 317 16.09 -4.42 -43.87
N ASP A 318 15.91 -3.13 -44.10
CA ASP A 318 16.53 -2.40 -45.22
C ASP A 318 18.07 -2.38 -45.13
N GLU A 319 18.64 -2.49 -43.92
CA GLU A 319 20.09 -2.61 -43.67
C GLU A 319 20.56 -4.07 -43.66
N GLY A 320 19.83 -4.96 -43.01
CA GLY A 320 20.13 -6.39 -42.88
C GLY A 320 20.05 -7.16 -44.21
N GLN A 321 19.15 -6.77 -45.12
CA GLN A 321 19.12 -7.31 -46.49
C GLN A 321 20.41 -7.02 -47.27
N LYS A 322 21.12 -5.93 -46.96
CA LYS A 322 22.44 -5.63 -47.55
C LYS A 322 23.56 -6.51 -46.98
N GLN A 323 23.33 -7.12 -45.82
CA GLN A 323 24.29 -7.97 -45.10
C GLN A 323 23.94 -9.47 -45.14
N GLY A 324 22.82 -9.86 -45.76
CA GLY A 324 22.40 -11.25 -45.90
C GLY A 324 21.88 -11.91 -44.62
N GLN A 325 21.40 -11.11 -43.65
CA GLN A 325 20.83 -11.63 -42.38
C GLN A 325 19.43 -12.24 -42.58
N ASP A 326 19.11 -13.27 -41.79
CA ASP A 326 17.78 -13.88 -41.74
C ASP A 326 16.75 -12.90 -41.16
N SER A 327 15.64 -12.71 -41.87
CA SER A 327 14.56 -11.80 -41.48
C SER A 327 13.90 -12.19 -40.16
N HIS A 328 13.84 -13.49 -39.83
CA HIS A 328 13.25 -13.96 -38.58
C HIS A 328 14.12 -13.63 -37.38
N VAL A 329 15.44 -13.74 -37.52
CA VAL A 329 16.40 -13.39 -36.47
C VAL A 329 16.34 -11.89 -36.19
N LEU A 330 16.29 -11.08 -37.25
CA LEU A 330 16.22 -9.62 -37.14
C LEU A 330 14.92 -9.15 -36.48
N LEU A 331 13.79 -9.81 -36.79
CA LEU A 331 12.50 -9.54 -36.15
C LEU A 331 12.59 -9.80 -34.64
N LEU A 332 13.12 -10.96 -34.26
CA LEU A 332 13.25 -11.35 -32.86
C LEU A 332 14.18 -10.41 -32.09
N GLU A 333 15.32 -10.03 -32.68
CA GLU A 333 16.26 -9.08 -32.07
C GLU A 333 15.61 -7.71 -31.87
N THR A 334 14.88 -7.20 -32.87
CA THR A 334 14.22 -5.89 -32.80
C THR A 334 13.18 -5.85 -31.68
N PHE A 335 12.31 -6.86 -31.62
CA PHE A 335 11.27 -6.92 -30.58
C PHE A 335 11.84 -7.23 -29.19
N SER A 336 12.95 -7.97 -29.10
CA SER A 336 13.66 -8.19 -27.84
C SER A 336 14.24 -6.88 -27.30
N LYS A 337 14.88 -6.07 -28.15
CA LYS A 337 15.40 -4.73 -27.76
C LYS A 337 14.27 -3.79 -27.36
N LEU A 338 13.13 -3.83 -28.06
CA LEU A 338 11.95 -3.03 -27.69
C LEU A 338 11.40 -3.43 -26.32
N LEU A 339 11.28 -4.73 -26.05
CA LEU A 339 10.82 -5.24 -24.76
C LEU A 339 11.78 -4.87 -23.62
N GLU A 340 13.08 -4.96 -23.88
CA GLU A 340 14.11 -4.51 -22.96
C GLU A 340 13.99 -3.01 -22.66
N LEU A 341 13.85 -2.17 -23.69
CA LEU A 341 13.68 -0.73 -23.54
C LEU A 341 12.44 -0.37 -22.70
N LEU A 342 11.31 -1.06 -22.93
CA LEU A 342 10.09 -0.90 -22.14
C LEU A 342 10.32 -1.27 -20.66
N THR A 343 11.01 -2.38 -20.43
CA THR A 343 11.33 -2.86 -19.08
C THR A 343 12.28 -1.90 -18.36
N LEU A 344 13.31 -1.39 -19.05
CA LEU A 344 14.24 -0.41 -18.52
C LEU A 344 13.54 0.89 -18.16
N ARG A 345 12.65 1.40 -19.04
CA ARG A 345 11.85 2.59 -18.75
C ARG A 345 10.99 2.40 -17.51
N HIS A 346 10.26 1.29 -17.43
CA HIS A 346 9.38 1.01 -16.30
C HIS A 346 10.17 0.96 -14.98
N ARG A 347 11.26 0.18 -14.93
CA ARG A 347 12.13 0.10 -13.75
C ARG A 347 12.77 1.43 -13.40
N LEU A 348 13.16 2.24 -14.38
CA LEU A 348 13.74 3.55 -14.14
C LEU A 348 12.70 4.50 -13.52
N ILE A 349 11.46 4.45 -13.98
CA ILE A 349 10.35 5.20 -13.35
C ILE A 349 10.22 4.76 -11.90
N GLU A 350 10.07 3.46 -11.62
CA GLU A 350 9.93 2.94 -10.25
C GLU A 350 11.07 3.40 -9.34
N MET A 351 12.32 3.20 -9.76
CA MET A 351 13.50 3.60 -8.99
C MET A 351 13.55 5.11 -8.78
N SER A 352 13.10 5.92 -9.74
CA SER A 352 13.04 7.38 -9.62
C SER A 352 11.96 7.83 -8.63
N LEU A 353 10.78 7.18 -8.62
CA LEU A 353 9.71 7.50 -7.67
C LEU A 353 10.11 7.11 -6.25
N GLU A 354 10.71 5.92 -6.06
CA GLU A 354 11.25 5.49 -4.77
C GLU A 354 12.35 6.44 -4.27
N SER A 355 13.29 6.81 -5.16
CA SER A 355 14.37 7.76 -4.83
C SER A 355 13.83 9.13 -4.44
N ALA A 356 12.75 9.58 -5.07
CA ALA A 356 12.10 10.85 -4.75
C ALA A 356 11.51 10.85 -3.34
N HIS A 357 10.83 9.77 -2.94
CA HIS A 357 10.33 9.62 -1.57
C HIS A 357 11.47 9.55 -0.54
N LEU A 358 12.52 8.77 -0.83
CA LEU A 358 13.69 8.66 0.05
C LEU A 358 14.46 9.97 0.18
N ALA A 359 14.61 10.72 -0.91
CA ALA A 359 15.25 12.03 -0.91
C ALA A 359 14.48 13.03 -0.03
N ARG A 360 13.14 13.01 -0.09
CA ARG A 360 12.32 13.84 0.80
C ARG A 360 12.52 13.46 2.27
N LEU A 361 12.44 12.17 2.61
CA LEU A 361 12.67 11.69 3.97
C LEU A 361 14.07 12.05 4.47
N TYR A 362 15.07 11.89 3.61
CA TYR A 362 16.45 12.27 3.92
C TYR A 362 16.57 13.76 4.25
N LYS A 363 15.92 14.64 3.48
CA LYS A 363 15.92 16.09 3.74
C LYS A 363 15.26 16.44 5.07
N GLU A 364 14.10 15.85 5.35
CA GLU A 364 13.37 16.05 6.62
C GLU A 364 14.24 15.62 7.81
N LEU A 365 14.87 14.43 7.74
CA LEU A 365 15.77 13.93 8.78
C LEU A 365 17.07 14.74 8.91
N ALA A 366 17.66 15.15 7.78
CA ALA A 366 18.85 16.00 7.78
C ALA A 366 18.58 17.33 8.49
N TRP A 367 17.42 17.94 8.23
CA TRP A 367 16.99 19.16 8.91
C TRP A 367 16.80 18.97 10.41
N GLU A 368 16.18 17.88 10.84
CA GLU A 368 16.01 17.56 12.27
C GLU A 368 17.37 17.39 12.98
N MET A 369 18.36 16.84 12.30
CA MET A 369 19.73 16.69 12.80
C MET A 369 20.60 17.96 12.65
N GLY A 370 20.09 19.03 12.04
CA GLY A 370 20.82 20.29 11.84
C GLY A 370 21.77 20.30 10.64
N PHE A 371 21.64 19.36 9.70
CA PHE A 371 22.39 19.32 8.44
C PHE A 371 21.65 20.05 7.31
N GLU A 372 22.41 20.65 6.39
CA GLU A 372 21.87 21.30 5.18
C GLU A 372 21.62 20.27 4.06
N GLU A 373 20.73 20.59 3.10
CA GLU A 373 20.30 19.64 2.06
C GLU A 373 21.36 19.33 0.98
N PHE A 374 22.44 20.11 0.91
CA PHE A 374 23.44 19.96 -0.16
C PHE A 374 24.18 18.62 -0.11
N HIS A 375 24.15 17.91 1.03
CA HIS A 375 24.72 16.57 1.18
C HIS A 375 24.01 15.49 0.35
N LEU A 376 22.83 15.78 -0.19
CA LEU A 376 22.08 14.87 -1.04
C LEU A 376 22.65 14.80 -2.47
N TYR A 377 23.39 15.81 -2.92
CA TYR A 377 23.75 15.98 -4.31
C TYR A 377 25.26 16.06 -4.50
N LEU A 378 25.74 15.40 -5.56
CA LEU A 378 27.11 15.55 -6.03
C LEU A 378 27.12 16.16 -7.43
N ARG A 379 28.04 17.09 -7.67
CA ARG A 379 28.25 17.68 -8.99
C ARG A 379 29.60 17.24 -9.55
N PRO A 380 29.67 16.69 -10.78
CA PRO A 380 30.95 16.42 -11.42
C PRO A 380 31.64 17.75 -11.74
N VAL A 381 32.89 17.88 -11.31
CA VAL A 381 33.75 19.03 -11.63
C VAL A 381 34.91 18.52 -12.47
N HIS A 382 35.06 19.05 -13.70
CA HIS A 382 36.23 18.70 -14.51
C HIS A 382 37.50 19.14 -13.79
N PHE A 383 38.51 18.27 -13.82
CA PHE A 383 39.78 18.48 -13.13
C PHE A 383 40.41 19.85 -13.44
N GLU A 384 40.23 20.36 -14.66
CA GLU A 384 40.73 21.67 -15.10
C GLU A 384 40.11 22.86 -14.35
N PHE A 385 38.92 22.70 -13.77
CA PHE A 385 38.23 23.71 -12.96
C PHE A 385 38.41 23.50 -11.45
N ALA A 386 39.11 22.44 -11.03
CA ALA A 386 39.41 22.20 -9.63
C ALA A 386 40.50 23.18 -9.16
N SER A 387 40.13 24.17 -8.34
CA SER A 387 41.10 25.08 -7.73
C SER A 387 41.77 24.42 -6.52
N HIS A 388 43.11 24.47 -6.46
CA HIS A 388 43.87 23.97 -5.32
C HIS A 388 43.59 24.86 -4.10
N LYS A 389 42.79 24.39 -3.13
CA LYS A 389 42.59 25.09 -1.86
C LYS A 389 43.86 24.96 -1.01
N GLU A 390 44.44 26.07 -0.56
CA GLU A 390 45.73 26.16 0.19
C GLU A 390 45.78 25.35 1.50
N LYS A 391 44.66 24.80 1.98
CA LYS A 391 44.56 23.97 3.20
C LYS A 391 44.18 22.50 2.93
N ALA A 392 44.30 22.02 1.69
CA ALA A 392 43.95 20.65 1.34
C ALA A 392 44.82 19.57 2.04
N ASP A 393 46.03 19.93 2.47
CA ASP A 393 46.97 19.03 3.17
C ASP A 393 46.71 18.88 4.68
N GLN A 394 45.71 19.58 5.23
CA GLN A 394 45.36 19.43 6.65
C GLN A 394 44.54 18.15 6.87
N PRO A 395 44.86 17.34 7.91
CA PRO A 395 44.10 16.14 8.19
C PRO A 395 42.61 16.49 8.42
N PRO A 396 41.68 15.61 7.99
CA PRO A 396 40.26 15.86 8.18
C PRO A 396 39.96 16.04 9.67
N PRO A 397 39.05 16.96 10.03
CA PRO A 397 38.67 17.17 11.42
C PRO A 397 38.19 15.87 12.05
N ILE A 398 38.73 15.55 13.24
CA ILE A 398 38.52 14.27 13.93
C ILE A 398 37.13 14.20 14.58
N PHE A 399 36.49 15.35 14.81
CA PHE A 399 35.18 15.44 15.46
C PHE A 399 34.11 15.93 14.47
N ILE A 400 32.92 15.32 14.54
CA ILE A 400 31.74 15.70 13.73
C ILE A 400 31.36 17.18 13.92
N THR A 401 31.53 17.72 15.11
CA THR A 401 31.28 19.15 15.41
C THR A 401 32.20 20.10 14.66
N SER A 402 33.44 19.68 14.40
CA SER A 402 34.40 20.47 13.61
C SER A 402 34.18 20.39 12.09
N LEU A 403 33.36 19.44 11.59
CA LEU A 403 32.92 19.43 10.19
C LEU A 403 31.85 20.51 9.91
N LEU A 404 31.01 20.82 10.91
CA LEU A 404 29.98 21.86 10.81
C LEU A 404 30.60 23.27 10.76
N GLU A 405 31.76 23.46 11.38
CA GLU A 405 32.46 24.75 11.43
C GLU A 405 33.32 25.03 10.18
N ASP A 406 33.85 24.00 9.50
CA ASP A 406 34.74 24.13 8.32
C ASP A 406 33.96 24.05 6.98
N SER A 407 32.85 24.80 6.92
CA SER A 407 31.86 24.77 5.83
C SER A 407 32.33 25.40 4.49
N ASP A 408 33.55 25.96 4.46
CA ASP A 408 34.18 26.53 3.27
C ASP A 408 34.81 25.47 2.35
N ARG A 409 34.91 24.21 2.81
CA ARG A 409 35.56 23.13 2.05
C ARG A 409 34.63 22.41 1.06
N VAL A 410 33.31 22.42 1.29
CA VAL A 410 32.33 21.61 0.54
C VAL A 410 31.59 22.44 -0.51
N ASP A 411 31.40 21.90 -1.71
CA ASP A 411 30.57 22.53 -2.75
C ASP A 411 29.09 22.46 -2.34
N ARG A 412 28.44 23.62 -2.19
CA ARG A 412 27.04 23.71 -1.75
C ARG A 412 26.10 23.71 -2.94
N TYR A 413 26.09 22.60 -3.66
CA TYR A 413 25.18 22.40 -4.78
C TYR A 413 23.84 21.85 -4.29
N SER A 414 22.78 22.62 -4.49
CA SER A 414 21.40 22.20 -4.22
C SER A 414 20.51 22.57 -5.41
N PRO A 415 20.17 21.61 -6.29
CA PRO A 415 19.27 21.86 -7.41
C PRO A 415 17.85 22.14 -6.91
N THR A 416 17.13 22.99 -7.65
CA THR A 416 15.72 23.35 -7.35
C THR A 416 14.74 22.22 -7.62
N THR A 417 15.12 21.24 -8.45
CA THR A 417 14.32 20.06 -8.78
C THR A 417 15.19 18.81 -8.68
N LEU A 418 14.56 17.66 -8.48
CA LEU A 418 15.26 16.38 -8.51
C LEU A 418 15.81 16.11 -9.91
N VAL A 419 17.02 15.55 -9.94
CA VAL A 419 17.73 15.09 -11.13
C VAL A 419 17.94 13.59 -11.04
N LEU A 420 18.13 12.93 -12.18
CA LEU A 420 18.48 11.52 -12.21
C LEU A 420 19.92 11.33 -11.72
N ALA A 421 20.19 10.24 -11.00
CA ALA A 421 21.52 9.95 -10.46
C ALA A 421 22.64 9.98 -11.52
N ILE A 422 22.33 9.66 -12.78
CA ILE A 422 23.31 9.66 -13.86
C ILE A 422 23.96 11.04 -14.07
N THR A 423 23.28 12.14 -13.73
CA THR A 423 23.85 13.49 -13.87
C THR A 423 25.02 13.74 -12.91
N GLU A 424 25.12 12.96 -11.82
CA GLU A 424 26.27 13.06 -10.91
C GLU A 424 27.55 12.45 -11.53
N VAL A 425 27.39 11.56 -12.52
CA VAL A 425 28.48 10.82 -13.18
C VAL A 425 28.77 11.37 -14.57
N ASP A 426 27.73 11.73 -15.33
CA ASP A 426 27.83 12.30 -16.67
C ASP A 426 26.73 13.34 -16.91
N ASP A 427 27.16 14.59 -17.11
CA ASP A 427 26.25 15.72 -17.34
C ASP A 427 25.61 15.72 -18.74
N ASN A 428 26.11 14.94 -19.74
CA ASN A 428 25.80 15.28 -21.13
C ASN A 428 25.54 14.18 -22.16
N GLN A 429 25.93 12.91 -21.98
CA GLN A 429 25.85 11.90 -23.05
C GLN A 429 24.88 10.77 -22.71
N VAL A 430 25.04 10.13 -21.56
CA VAL A 430 24.35 8.89 -21.18
C VAL A 430 22.91 9.17 -20.72
N GLY A 431 22.69 10.27 -20.00
CA GLY A 431 21.38 10.64 -19.44
C GLY A 431 20.38 11.29 -20.42
N LYS A 432 20.71 11.42 -21.70
CA LYS A 432 19.84 12.07 -22.70
C LYS A 432 19.00 11.04 -23.45
N PHE A 433 17.74 10.88 -23.02
CA PHE A 433 16.74 10.06 -23.70
C PHE A 433 15.37 10.74 -23.66
N SER A 434 14.48 10.36 -24.59
CA SER A 434 13.10 10.85 -24.59
C SER A 434 12.14 9.79 -25.14
N PHE A 435 11.06 9.56 -24.41
CA PHE A 435 9.95 8.69 -24.77
C PHE A 435 8.73 9.47 -25.29
N TYR A 436 8.91 10.77 -25.57
CA TYR A 436 7.81 11.65 -25.93
C TYR A 436 7.45 11.60 -27.43
N THR A 437 8.41 11.29 -28.31
CA THR A 437 8.19 11.20 -29.76
C THR A 437 8.65 9.86 -30.33
N LYS A 438 8.03 9.44 -31.45
CA LYS A 438 8.34 8.17 -32.12
C LYS A 438 9.80 8.14 -32.56
N GLU A 439 10.31 9.25 -33.08
CA GLU A 439 11.67 9.39 -33.59
C GLU A 439 12.71 9.28 -32.48
N ALA A 440 12.42 9.83 -31.29
CA ALA A 440 13.32 9.73 -30.14
C ALA A 440 13.43 8.28 -29.66
N ILE A 441 12.31 7.56 -29.62
CA ILE A 441 12.28 6.14 -29.24
C ILE A 441 13.04 5.29 -30.27
N LEU A 442 12.84 5.52 -31.57
CA LEU A 442 13.57 4.81 -32.62
C LEU A 442 15.09 5.04 -32.48
N LYS A 443 15.53 6.26 -32.16
CA LYS A 443 16.95 6.54 -31.87
C LYS A 443 17.49 5.72 -30.71
N LEU A 444 16.70 5.50 -29.66
CA LEU A 444 17.10 4.67 -28.52
C LEU A 444 17.27 3.20 -28.90
N LEU A 445 16.50 2.70 -29.87
CA LEU A 445 16.57 1.31 -30.34
C LEU A 445 17.76 1.02 -31.27
N PHE A 446 18.18 1.99 -32.09
CA PHE A 446 19.24 1.79 -33.10
C PHE A 446 20.64 2.19 -32.63
N HIS A 447 20.74 3.10 -31.67
CA HIS A 447 22.02 3.53 -31.10
C HIS A 447 22.31 2.79 -29.80
N SER A 448 23.38 3.17 -29.09
CA SER A 448 23.71 2.65 -27.75
C SER A 448 22.71 3.08 -26.65
N GLY A 449 21.44 3.33 -27.02
CA GLY A 449 20.41 3.88 -26.15
C GLY A 449 19.93 2.88 -25.11
N VAL A 450 19.84 1.60 -25.46
CA VAL A 450 19.51 0.52 -24.52
C VAL A 450 20.61 0.41 -23.46
N GLU A 451 21.87 0.35 -23.87
CA GLU A 451 23.02 0.28 -22.96
C GLU A 451 23.11 1.54 -22.07
N ASN A 452 22.89 2.73 -22.65
CA ASN A 452 22.87 3.98 -21.88
C ASN A 452 21.75 3.99 -20.82
N MET A 453 20.59 3.42 -21.13
CA MET A 453 19.50 3.27 -20.17
C MET A 453 19.81 2.25 -19.07
N GLN A 454 20.49 1.15 -19.39
CA GLN A 454 20.98 0.21 -18.38
C GLN A 454 21.92 0.91 -17.38
N VAL A 455 22.86 1.71 -17.88
CA VAL A 455 23.77 2.50 -17.04
C VAL A 455 23.00 3.52 -16.19
N THR A 456 22.06 4.24 -16.80
CA THR A 456 21.20 5.20 -16.07
C THR A 456 20.42 4.52 -14.94
N LEU A 457 19.83 3.36 -15.21
CA LEU A 457 19.10 2.57 -14.22
C LEU A 457 20.02 2.09 -13.09
N ALA A 458 21.23 1.62 -13.42
CA ALA A 458 22.20 1.19 -12.43
C ALA A 458 22.63 2.34 -11.50
N CYS A 459 22.88 3.53 -12.05
CA CYS A 459 23.15 4.73 -11.26
C CYS A 459 21.97 5.09 -10.36
N GLN A 460 20.74 5.07 -10.88
CA GLN A 460 19.54 5.40 -10.09
C GLN A 460 19.31 4.39 -8.96
N ALA A 461 19.49 3.09 -9.22
CA ALA A 461 19.39 2.04 -8.22
C ALA A 461 20.45 2.18 -7.13
N ALA A 462 21.69 2.53 -7.50
CA ALA A 462 22.77 2.78 -6.54
C ALA A 462 22.45 3.98 -5.64
N GLN A 463 22.00 5.10 -6.21
CA GLN A 463 21.59 6.29 -5.45
C GLN A 463 20.45 5.95 -4.49
N LYS A 464 19.40 5.27 -4.98
CA LYS A 464 18.28 4.83 -4.17
C LYS A 464 18.72 3.99 -2.97
N ASN A 465 19.57 3.00 -3.21
CA ASN A 465 20.05 2.10 -2.16
C ASN A 465 20.90 2.86 -1.13
N ALA A 466 21.73 3.81 -1.58
CA ALA A 466 22.48 4.68 -0.67
C ALA A 466 21.57 5.53 0.22
N LEU A 467 20.51 6.12 -0.36
CA LEU A 467 19.52 6.89 0.39
C LEU A 467 18.76 6.03 1.40
N MET A 468 18.35 4.83 0.99
CA MET A 468 17.67 3.88 1.87
C MET A 468 18.54 3.52 3.08
N VAL A 469 19.83 3.22 2.86
CA VAL A 469 20.78 2.93 3.94
C VAL A 469 20.95 4.15 4.86
N ALA A 470 21.08 5.36 4.30
CA ALA A 470 21.24 6.58 5.08
C ALA A 470 20.02 6.83 5.99
N VAL A 471 18.80 6.74 5.44
CA VAL A 471 17.55 6.91 6.19
C VAL A 471 17.42 5.84 7.29
N GLN A 472 17.72 4.58 6.98
CA GLN A 472 17.68 3.48 7.96
C GLN A 472 18.72 3.66 9.07
N GLN A 473 19.94 4.13 8.76
CA GLN A 473 20.94 4.39 9.77
C GLN A 473 20.46 5.44 10.76
N VAL A 474 19.87 6.55 10.27
CA VAL A 474 19.32 7.60 11.15
C VAL A 474 18.22 7.04 12.04
N SER A 475 17.32 6.20 11.53
CA SER A 475 16.24 5.63 12.34
C SER A 475 16.74 4.72 13.47
N PHE A 476 17.93 4.11 13.35
CA PHE A 476 18.55 3.34 14.44
C PHE A 476 19.19 4.22 15.53
N TYR A 477 19.71 5.40 15.17
CA TYR A 477 20.43 6.28 16.09
C TYR A 477 19.57 7.40 16.69
N HIS A 478 18.44 7.71 16.06
CA HIS A 478 17.52 8.74 16.54
C HIS A 478 16.65 8.19 17.69
N GLU A 479 17.07 8.37 18.94
CA GLU A 479 16.13 8.31 20.05
C GLU A 479 15.20 9.52 19.97
N PRO A 480 13.87 9.34 19.80
CA PRO A 480 12.96 10.47 19.83
C PRO A 480 13.10 11.14 21.19
N HIS A 481 13.62 12.36 21.23
CA HIS A 481 13.74 13.12 22.46
C HIS A 481 12.38 13.15 23.16
N GLY A 482 12.33 12.48 24.32
CA GLY A 482 11.13 12.27 25.11
C GLY A 482 10.64 13.57 25.75
N SER A 483 10.04 14.45 24.95
CA SER A 483 9.10 15.49 25.37
C SER A 483 8.68 16.31 24.15
N CYS A 484 7.91 15.72 23.24
CA CYS A 484 7.04 16.52 22.39
C CYS A 484 5.61 16.04 22.58
N THR A 485 4.93 16.63 23.58
CA THR A 485 3.50 16.92 23.43
C THR A 485 3.38 17.96 22.32
N ALA A 486 3.52 17.53 21.08
CA ALA A 486 3.19 18.30 19.91
C ALA A 486 2.23 17.46 19.09
N GLU A 487 1.13 18.08 18.71
CA GLU A 487 0.38 17.71 17.52
C GLU A 487 1.37 17.17 16.48
N VAL A 488 1.10 15.96 15.96
CA VAL A 488 1.70 15.52 14.70
C VAL A 488 1.16 16.48 13.64
N LYS A 489 1.72 17.69 13.57
CA LYS A 489 1.63 18.56 12.43
C LYS A 489 2.69 18.04 11.46
N VAL A 490 2.31 16.99 10.73
CA VAL A 490 2.76 16.92 9.34
C VAL A 490 2.20 18.19 8.71
N SER A 491 3.06 19.18 8.50
CA SER A 491 2.70 20.39 7.79
C SER A 491 2.39 20.02 6.34
N LEU A 492 1.14 19.63 6.08
CA LEU A 492 0.60 19.31 4.77
C LEU A 492 0.17 20.56 3.98
N TYR A 493 0.58 21.76 4.39
CA TYR A 493 0.20 22.98 3.66
C TYR A 493 1.35 23.99 3.48
N ALA A 494 1.54 24.27 2.19
CA ALA A 494 1.90 25.55 1.58
C ALA A 494 3.24 26.18 1.97
N ARG A 495 4.21 26.04 1.06
CA ARG A 495 4.94 27.22 0.55
C ARG A 495 5.01 27.14 -0.97
N GLU A 496 4.51 28.22 -1.58
CA GLU A 496 4.67 28.59 -2.99
C GLU A 496 6.14 28.66 -3.41
#